data_AF-A0A662DBB5-F1
#
_entry.id   AF-A0A662DBB5-F1
#
_cell.length_a   1.000
_cell.length_b   1.000
_cell.length_c   1.000
_cell.angle_alpha   90.00
_cell.angle_beta   90.00
_cell.angle_gamma   90.00
#
_symmetry.space_group_name_H-M   'P 1'
#
loop_
_entity.id
_entity.type
_entity.pdbx_description
1 polymer ?
#
loop_
_entity_poly.entity_id
_entity_poly.type
_entity_poly.pdbx_seq_one_letter_code
_entity_poly.pdbx_strand_id
1 'polypeptide(L)'
;MFGKKRLVLLMAMVGLISLAISIPLFAAEMVDVSKYKKSPPYKVAFDIYYKGNTWGVQLFEEFKAEVARHPDLISKAFYTDSEGNTAKQISNIEDLIVRNPDILVLTPNSYTALVPVIEKAYDKGIAVILCAAGADTKKYTAYVNV
;
A
#
# COMPACT_ATOMS: atom_id res chain seq x y z
N MET A 1 47.89 -40.24 10.20
CA MET A 1 47.01 -39.49 11.14
C MET A 1 46.25 -38.34 10.45
N PHE A 2 45.82 -38.47 9.18
CA PHE A 2 45.28 -37.38 8.34
C PHE A 2 43.77 -37.49 7.98
N GLY A 3 43.07 -38.57 8.36
CA GLY A 3 41.69 -38.84 7.90
C GLY A 3 40.58 -38.16 8.71
N LYS A 4 40.73 -38.01 10.03
CA LYS A 4 39.65 -37.48 10.90
C LYS A 4 39.37 -35.98 10.68
N LYS A 5 40.40 -35.19 10.36
CA LYS A 5 40.24 -33.73 10.16
C LYS A 5 39.50 -33.35 8.88
N ARG A 6 39.67 -34.12 7.79
CA ARG A 6 38.92 -33.94 6.54
C ARG A 6 37.45 -34.37 6.68
N LEU A 7 37.18 -35.43 7.44
CA LEU A 7 35.81 -35.90 7.70
C LEU A 7 35.01 -34.93 8.58
N VAL A 8 35.65 -34.34 9.59
CA VAL A 8 35.02 -33.29 10.44
C VAL A 8 34.73 -32.02 9.64
N LEU A 9 35.60 -31.61 8.71
CA LEU A 9 35.34 -30.46 7.83
C LEU A 9 34.17 -30.71 6.85
N LEU A 10 34.07 -31.91 6.29
CA LEU A 10 32.97 -32.30 5.39
C LEU A 10 31.62 -32.37 6.12
N MET A 11 31.59 -32.91 7.35
CA MET A 11 30.36 -32.91 8.17
C MET A 11 29.97 -31.51 8.64
N ALA A 12 30.93 -30.62 8.90
CA ALA A 12 30.66 -29.22 9.23
C ALA A 12 30.09 -28.44 8.03
N MET A 13 30.59 -28.67 6.80
CA MET A 13 30.04 -28.03 5.60
C MET A 13 28.63 -28.53 5.24
N VAL A 14 28.34 -29.82 5.43
CA VAL A 14 26.99 -30.36 5.19
C VAL A 14 25.99 -29.83 6.24
N GLY A 15 26.42 -29.68 7.51
CA GLY A 15 25.60 -29.07 8.56
C GLY A 15 25.32 -27.58 8.38
N LEU A 16 26.24 -26.84 7.77
CA LEU A 16 26.10 -25.41 7.46
C LEU A 16 25.19 -25.15 6.24
N ILE A 17 25.12 -26.08 5.28
CA ILE A 17 24.20 -25.98 4.13
C ILE A 17 22.76 -26.33 4.55
N SER A 18 22.56 -27.21 5.53
CA SER A 18 21.22 -27.54 6.04
C SER A 18 20.56 -26.44 6.89
N LEU A 19 21.30 -25.41 7.32
CA LEU A 19 20.77 -24.32 8.15
C LEU A 19 20.31 -23.08 7.34
N ALA A 20 20.55 -23.07 6.02
CA ALA A 20 20.23 -21.93 5.16
C ALA A 20 18.83 -21.97 4.52
N ILE A 21 18.02 -23.00 4.82
CA ILE A 21 16.62 -23.08 4.37
C ILE A 21 15.70 -22.90 5.58
N SER A 22 15.92 -21.83 6.34
CA SER A 22 14.80 -21.19 7.03
C SER A 22 14.16 -20.26 6.01
N ILE A 23 13.35 -20.80 5.11
CA ILE A 23 12.42 -19.96 4.35
C ILE A 23 11.55 -19.31 5.43
N PRO A 24 11.55 -17.97 5.60
CA PRO A 24 10.48 -17.38 6.36
C PRO A 24 9.20 -17.74 5.60
N LEU A 25 8.39 -18.60 6.20
CA LEU A 25 7.09 -19.06 5.71
C LEU A 25 6.09 -17.90 5.49
N PHE A 26 6.55 -16.66 5.72
CA PHE A 26 5.86 -15.40 5.52
C PHE A 26 6.79 -14.32 4.92
N ALA A 27 7.60 -14.64 3.90
CA ALA A 27 8.06 -13.57 3.02
C ALA A 27 6.84 -13.09 2.22
N ALA A 28 6.14 -12.07 2.74
CA ALA A 28 5.20 -11.32 1.92
C ALA A 28 5.97 -10.88 0.66
N GLU A 29 5.48 -11.32 -0.51
CA GLU A 29 6.05 -10.91 -1.78
C GLU A 29 5.99 -9.38 -1.84
N MET A 30 7.16 -8.74 -1.76
CA MET A 30 7.25 -7.29 -1.76
C MET A 30 6.80 -6.79 -3.12
N VAL A 31 5.81 -5.90 -3.16
CA VAL A 31 5.35 -5.30 -4.42
C VAL A 31 6.48 -4.44 -4.99
N ASP A 32 6.83 -4.67 -6.26
CA ASP A 32 7.75 -3.78 -6.98
C ASP A 32 7.10 -2.42 -7.24
N VAL A 33 7.60 -1.41 -6.53
CA VAL A 33 7.16 -0.01 -6.62
C VAL A 33 8.15 0.87 -7.39
N SER A 34 9.15 0.28 -8.05
CA SER A 34 10.22 1.02 -8.76
C SER A 34 9.68 2.01 -9.80
N LYS A 35 8.57 1.66 -10.48
CA LYS A 35 7.88 2.53 -11.44
C LYS A 35 7.34 3.85 -10.85
N TYR A 36 7.14 3.91 -9.53
CA TYR A 36 6.67 5.12 -8.83
C TYR A 36 7.81 5.95 -8.24
N LYS A 37 9.07 5.57 -8.48
CA LYS A 37 10.24 6.24 -7.90
C LYS A 37 10.26 7.72 -8.29
N LYS A 38 10.19 8.57 -7.27
CA LYS A 38 10.23 10.03 -7.39
C LYS A 38 10.93 10.58 -6.15
N SER A 39 11.62 11.72 -6.28
CA SER A 39 12.20 12.40 -5.11
C SER A 39 11.10 13.14 -4.33
N PRO A 40 11.13 13.14 -2.99
CA PRO A 40 10.23 13.98 -2.19
C PRO A 40 10.46 15.48 -2.51
N PRO A 41 9.47 16.34 -2.23
CA PRO A 41 8.25 16.04 -1.48
C PRO A 41 7.06 15.58 -2.36
N TYR A 42 6.29 14.63 -1.84
CA TYR A 42 5.16 13.98 -2.52
C TYR A 42 3.83 14.73 -2.34
N LYS A 43 2.89 14.50 -3.24
CA LYS A 43 1.47 14.85 -3.06
C LYS A 43 0.67 13.61 -2.72
N VAL A 44 -0.08 13.64 -1.63
CA VAL A 44 -0.90 12.51 -1.18
C VAL A 44 -2.38 12.86 -1.24
N ALA A 45 -3.21 11.87 -1.53
CA ALA A 45 -4.66 11.98 -1.46
C ALA A 45 -5.23 10.84 -0.62
N PHE A 46 -6.25 11.14 0.17
CA PHE A 46 -7.01 10.16 0.94
C PHE A 46 -8.51 10.32 0.75
N ASP A 47 -9.17 9.23 0.36
CA ASP A 47 -10.63 9.13 0.34
C ASP A 47 -11.11 8.08 1.36
N ILE A 48 -11.84 8.54 2.38
CA ILE A 48 -12.54 7.67 3.33
C ILE A 48 -13.95 7.39 2.82
N TYR A 49 -14.41 6.13 2.89
CA TYR A 49 -15.73 5.76 2.41
C TYR A 49 -16.82 6.37 3.29
N TYR A 50 -16.61 6.44 4.60
CA TYR A 50 -17.61 6.90 5.55
C TYR A 50 -17.00 7.32 6.89
N LYS A 51 -17.38 8.51 7.38
CA LYS A 51 -17.03 8.99 8.74
C LYS A 51 -18.21 9.00 9.73
N GLY A 52 -19.31 8.32 9.45
CA GLY A 52 -20.45 8.29 10.39
C GLY A 52 -20.31 7.31 11.56
N ASN A 53 -19.13 6.71 11.75
CA ASN A 53 -18.78 5.92 12.93
C ASN A 53 -17.38 6.33 13.46
N THR A 54 -17.08 5.92 14.69
CA THR A 54 -15.81 6.29 15.35
C THR A 54 -14.59 5.75 14.63
N TRP A 55 -14.67 4.56 14.03
CA TRP A 55 -13.59 3.95 13.27
C TRP A 55 -13.18 4.82 12.06
N GLY A 56 -14.16 5.28 11.26
CA GLY A 56 -13.90 6.10 10.08
C GLY A 56 -13.37 7.49 10.42
N VAL A 57 -13.86 8.07 11.52
CA VAL A 57 -13.32 9.33 12.07
C VAL A 57 -11.87 9.13 12.50
N GLN A 58 -11.58 8.07 13.25
CA GLN A 58 -10.25 7.78 13.76
C GLN A 58 -9.25 7.58 12.61
N LEU A 59 -9.57 6.72 11.64
CA LEU A 59 -8.69 6.48 10.47
C LEU A 59 -8.39 7.76 9.71
N PHE A 60 -9.40 8.62 9.51
CA PHE A 60 -9.24 9.90 8.81
C PHE A 60 -8.34 10.89 9.57
N GLU A 61 -8.51 10.99 10.89
CA GLU A 61 -7.68 11.89 11.70
C GLU A 61 -6.26 11.33 11.91
N GLU A 62 -6.09 10.01 12.01
CA GLU A 62 -4.77 9.36 12.05
C GLU A 62 -3.99 9.60 10.75
N PHE A 63 -4.64 9.45 9.59
CA PHE A 63 -4.01 9.75 8.31
C PHE A 63 -3.55 11.21 8.25
N LYS A 64 -4.39 12.17 8.67
CA LYS A 64 -4.02 13.60 8.74
C LYS A 64 -2.86 13.85 9.70
N ALA A 65 -2.87 13.21 10.87
CA ALA A 65 -1.79 13.32 11.85
C ALA A 65 -0.47 12.78 11.28
N GLU A 66 -0.51 11.66 10.55
CA GLU A 66 0.67 11.08 9.92
C GLU A 66 1.24 11.98 8.82
N VAL A 67 0.38 12.57 7.98
CA VAL A 67 0.81 13.58 7.01
C VAL A 67 1.53 14.74 7.70
N ALA A 68 1.00 15.23 8.83
CA ALA A 68 1.59 16.35 9.56
C ALA A 68 2.94 16.02 10.21
N ARG A 69 3.21 14.74 10.51
CA ARG A 69 4.51 14.28 11.05
C ARG A 69 5.63 14.24 10.01
N HIS A 70 5.29 14.27 8.73
CA HIS A 70 6.24 14.14 7.62
C HIS A 70 6.28 15.37 6.69
N PRO A 71 6.52 16.59 7.22
CA PRO A 71 6.55 17.81 6.41
C PRO A 71 7.73 17.85 5.42
N ASP A 72 8.77 17.06 5.66
CA ASP A 72 9.93 16.88 4.77
C ASP A 72 9.63 15.96 3.58
N LEU A 73 8.66 15.04 3.73
CA LEU A 73 8.28 14.09 2.69
C LEU A 73 7.02 14.50 1.93
N ILE A 74 6.12 15.27 2.52
CA ILE A 74 4.79 15.54 1.94
C ILE A 74 4.60 17.05 1.73
N SER A 75 4.49 17.45 0.47
CA SER A 75 4.27 18.86 0.08
C SER A 75 2.81 19.27 0.12
N LYS A 76 1.90 18.31 -0.08
CA LYS A 76 0.47 18.57 -0.16
C LYS A 76 -0.34 17.32 0.13
N ALA A 77 -1.47 17.50 0.82
CA ALA A 77 -2.44 16.45 1.05
C ALA A 77 -3.84 16.90 0.65
N PHE A 78 -4.62 15.95 0.12
CA PHE A 78 -6.02 16.12 -0.24
C PHE A 78 -6.85 15.10 0.51
N TYR A 79 -8.02 15.50 0.99
CA TYR A 79 -8.88 14.65 1.81
C TYR A 79 -10.32 14.75 1.33
N THR A 80 -10.98 13.62 1.15
CA THR A 80 -12.40 13.54 0.79
C THR A 80 -13.11 12.51 1.67
N ASP A 81 -14.40 12.75 1.92
CA ASP A 81 -15.31 11.82 2.58
C ASP A 81 -16.43 11.48 1.60
N SER A 82 -16.63 10.19 1.39
CA SER A 82 -17.65 9.67 0.48
C SER A 82 -19.01 9.46 1.14
N GLU A 83 -19.12 9.62 2.46
CA GLU A 83 -20.38 9.60 3.21
C GLU A 83 -21.22 8.33 2.97
N GLY A 84 -20.56 7.19 2.76
CA GLY A 84 -21.16 5.89 2.47
C GLY A 84 -21.79 5.80 1.07
N ASN A 85 -21.57 6.83 0.22
CA ASN A 85 -22.17 6.92 -1.11
C ASN A 85 -21.15 6.60 -2.21
N THR A 86 -21.39 5.50 -2.93
CA THR A 86 -20.49 5.04 -4.00
C THR A 86 -20.38 6.01 -5.17
N ALA A 87 -21.46 6.68 -5.59
CA ALA A 87 -21.42 7.64 -6.69
C ALA A 87 -20.62 8.90 -6.31
N LYS A 88 -20.74 9.32 -5.05
CA LYS A 88 -19.90 10.37 -4.47
C LYS A 88 -18.44 9.95 -4.45
N GLN A 89 -18.14 8.72 -4.03
CA GLN A 89 -16.77 8.20 -4.02
C GLN A 89 -16.13 8.20 -5.41
N ILE A 90 -16.89 7.79 -6.44
CA ILE A 90 -16.41 7.86 -7.83
C ILE A 90 -16.08 9.32 -8.20
N SER A 91 -16.95 10.27 -7.87
CA SER A 91 -16.74 11.69 -8.17
C SER A 91 -15.53 12.27 -7.40
N ASN A 92 -15.38 11.92 -6.13
CA ASN A 92 -14.23 12.30 -5.31
C ASN A 92 -12.93 11.80 -5.93
N ILE A 93 -12.86 10.52 -6.32
CA ILE A 93 -11.65 9.94 -6.91
C ILE A 93 -11.34 10.60 -8.26
N GLU A 94 -12.35 10.90 -9.09
CA GLU A 94 -12.16 11.66 -10.34
C GLU A 94 -11.54 13.04 -10.08
N ASP A 95 -12.05 13.78 -9.09
CA ASP A 95 -11.49 15.07 -8.69
C ASP A 95 -10.05 14.94 -8.14
N LEU A 96 -9.78 13.89 -7.38
CA LEU A 96 -8.44 13.59 -6.87
C LEU A 96 -7.47 13.27 -8.02
N ILE A 97 -7.90 12.49 -9.03
CA ILE A 97 -7.09 12.22 -10.22
C ILE A 97 -6.71 13.52 -10.94
N VAL A 98 -7.63 14.48 -11.06
CA VAL A 98 -7.36 15.80 -11.66
C VAL A 98 -6.32 16.58 -10.86
N ARG A 99 -6.33 16.48 -9.52
CA ARG A 99 -5.32 17.10 -8.64
C ARG A 99 -3.93 16.45 -8.76
N ASN A 100 -3.84 15.31 -9.45
CA ASN A 100 -2.62 14.59 -9.79
C ASN A 100 -1.71 14.34 -8.57
N PRO A 101 -2.21 13.64 -7.53
CA PRO A 101 -1.37 13.18 -6.43
C PRO A 101 -0.39 12.12 -6.91
N ASP A 102 0.72 11.95 -6.19
CA ASP A 102 1.65 10.85 -6.41
C ASP A 102 1.09 9.54 -5.82
N ILE A 103 0.36 9.66 -4.70
CA ILE A 103 -0.23 8.53 -3.96
C ILE A 103 -1.71 8.82 -3.72
N LEU A 104 -2.57 7.84 -4.04
CA LEU A 104 -3.97 7.83 -3.66
C LEU A 104 -4.21 6.66 -2.70
N VAL A 105 -4.56 6.99 -1.45
CA VAL A 105 -5.06 6.02 -0.48
C VAL A 105 -6.57 6.11 -0.47
N LEU A 106 -7.26 4.98 -0.53
CA LEU A 106 -8.72 4.96 -0.44
C LEU A 106 -9.23 3.74 0.29
N THR A 107 -10.40 3.89 0.89
CA THR A 107 -11.17 2.77 1.46
C THR A 107 -12.34 2.47 0.51
N PRO A 108 -12.32 1.40 -0.29
CA PRO A 108 -13.39 1.09 -1.23
C PRO A 108 -14.75 0.86 -0.54
N ASN A 109 -15.79 1.62 -0.91
CA ASN A 109 -17.17 1.37 -0.47
C ASN A 109 -17.87 0.24 -1.23
N SER A 110 -17.35 -0.12 -2.41
CA SER A 110 -17.93 -1.17 -3.26
C SER A 110 -16.82 -1.96 -3.94
N TYR A 111 -16.91 -3.29 -3.84
CA TYR A 111 -15.94 -4.22 -4.42
C TYR A 111 -15.86 -4.09 -5.95
N THR A 112 -16.98 -3.88 -6.64
CA THR A 112 -17.02 -3.86 -8.12
C THR A 112 -17.23 -2.47 -8.72
N ALA A 113 -18.05 -1.62 -8.10
CA ALA A 113 -18.46 -0.36 -8.73
C ALA A 113 -17.34 0.68 -8.86
N LEU A 114 -16.30 0.59 -8.01
CA LEU A 114 -15.17 1.51 -8.03
C LEU A 114 -14.06 1.08 -8.99
N VAL A 115 -14.12 -0.15 -9.52
CA VAL A 115 -13.06 -0.70 -10.38
C VAL A 115 -12.67 0.28 -11.50
N PRO A 116 -13.61 0.82 -12.31
CA PRO A 116 -13.22 1.70 -13.42
C PRO A 116 -12.41 2.94 -13.00
N VAL A 117 -12.77 3.57 -11.88
CA VAL A 117 -12.09 4.79 -11.41
C VAL A 117 -10.77 4.48 -10.70
N ILE A 118 -10.67 3.34 -10.02
CA ILE A 118 -9.42 2.83 -9.44
C ILE A 118 -8.41 2.53 -10.55
N GLU A 119 -8.84 1.79 -11.58
CA GLU A 119 -7.99 1.47 -12.73
C GLU A 119 -7.54 2.73 -13.46
N LYS A 120 -8.43 3.72 -13.60
CA LYS A 120 -8.09 5.02 -14.19
C LYS A 120 -6.99 5.74 -13.41
N ALA A 121 -7.07 5.77 -12.07
CA ALA A 121 -6.02 6.37 -11.25
C ALA A 121 -4.69 5.62 -11.41
N TYR A 122 -4.72 4.30 -11.38
CA TYR A 122 -3.55 3.44 -11.56
C TYR A 122 -2.88 3.65 -12.92
N ASP A 123 -3.68 3.66 -14.00
CA ASP A 123 -3.22 3.82 -15.37
C ASP A 123 -2.67 5.25 -15.64
N LYS A 124 -3.03 6.24 -14.81
CA LYS A 124 -2.41 7.57 -14.79
C LYS A 124 -1.04 7.60 -14.10
N GLY A 125 -0.56 6.47 -13.58
CA GLY A 125 0.71 6.38 -12.85
C GLY A 125 0.63 6.79 -11.38
N ILE A 126 -0.57 6.93 -10.82
CA ILE A 126 -0.76 7.21 -9.40
C ILE A 126 -0.56 5.91 -8.61
N ALA A 127 0.20 5.94 -7.52
CA ALA A 127 0.30 4.80 -6.62
C ALA A 127 -1.00 4.65 -5.83
N VAL A 128 -1.86 3.70 -6.24
CA VAL A 128 -3.15 3.43 -5.58
C VAL A 128 -3.00 2.43 -4.44
N ILE A 129 -3.38 2.81 -3.22
CA ILE A 129 -3.34 1.97 -2.02
C ILE A 129 -4.78 1.73 -1.55
N LEU A 130 -5.22 0.48 -1.64
CA LEU A 130 -6.49 0.06 -1.06
C LEU A 130 -6.28 -0.14 0.45
N CYS A 131 -7.09 0.51 1.27
CA CYS A 131 -6.98 0.47 2.73
C CYS A 131 -8.28 -0.09 3.33
N ALA A 132 -8.16 -1.07 4.23
CA ALA A 132 -9.25 -1.71 5.00
C ALA A 132 -10.35 -2.43 4.19
N ALA A 133 -10.46 -2.19 2.89
CA ALA A 133 -11.37 -2.87 1.98
C ALA A 133 -10.73 -3.05 0.60
N GLY A 134 -11.10 -4.12 -0.10
CA GLY A 134 -10.60 -4.44 -1.44
C GLY A 134 -11.52 -3.99 -2.58
N ALA A 135 -11.05 -4.19 -3.80
CA ALA A 135 -11.82 -4.02 -5.04
C ALA A 135 -11.47 -5.14 -6.03
N ASP A 136 -12.37 -5.43 -6.97
CA ASP A 136 -12.26 -6.51 -7.94
C ASP A 136 -11.36 -6.15 -9.14
N THR A 137 -10.12 -5.79 -8.82
CA THR A 137 -9.11 -5.47 -9.83
C THR A 137 -7.73 -5.81 -9.31
N LYS A 138 -6.80 -6.08 -10.22
CA LYS A 138 -5.36 -6.20 -9.90
C LYS A 138 -4.60 -4.89 -10.12
N LYS A 139 -5.27 -3.86 -10.65
CA LYS A 139 -4.67 -2.54 -10.90
C LYS A 139 -4.73 -1.66 -9.65
N TYR A 140 -4.06 -2.12 -8.61
CA TYR A 140 -3.71 -1.34 -7.43
C TYR A 140 -2.26 -1.63 -7.06
N THR A 141 -1.66 -0.79 -6.23
CA THR A 141 -0.25 -0.92 -5.84
C THR A 141 -0.09 -1.76 -4.59
N ALA A 142 -0.85 -1.46 -3.54
CA ALA A 142 -0.84 -2.29 -2.34
C ALA A 142 -2.25 -2.36 -1.74
N TYR A 143 -2.49 -3.44 -1.00
CA TYR A 143 -3.65 -3.59 -0.15
C TYR A 143 -3.18 -3.68 1.31
N VAL A 144 -3.68 -2.78 2.14
CA VAL A 144 -3.42 -2.75 3.57
C VAL A 144 -4.72 -3.12 4.28
N ASN A 145 -4.75 -4.31 4.88
CA ASN A 145 -5.90 -4.76 5.67
C ASN A 145 -5.80 -4.26 7.12
N VAL A 146 -6.92 -4.30 7.83
CA VAL A 146 -7.01 -4.05 9.28
C VAL A 146 -6.99 -5.35 10.09
#